data_AF-A0AAP2F2U7-F1
#
_entry.id   AF-A0AAP2F2U7-F1
#
_cell.length_a   1.000
_cell.length_b   1.000
_cell.length_c   1.000
_cell.angle_alpha   90.00
_cell.angle_beta   90.00
_cell.angle_gamma   90.00
#
_symmetry.space_group_name_H-M   'P 1'
#
loop_
_entity.id
_entity.type
_entity.pdbx_description
1 polymer ?
#
loop_
_entity_poly.entity_id
_entity_poly.type
_entity_poly.pdbx_seq_one_letter_code
_entity_poly.pdbx_strand_id
1 'polypeptide(L)'
;MKGTILRKAALAQLIIQSLSSTVMPLSIAFSAPASGEKTQSLSLGSPAPSSEGEMWVAQGMVKGAEIANGASPAEMATQYALGQVNSAASSGAQNWLSQYGNARVQLGIDKDFTLQESGADLLAPLYDDKKSNLLFSQIGIRNNDDRNTLNIGLGYRYFTDAWMYGVNTFYDYDMTGENRRVGLGVEAWKDYLKLSANGYFGLTDWHQSRDFRDYDERPADGFDITSEMYHPSYPQLGAKLRYEQYFGDEVALFGEDERQKNPYAFTAGLSYTPFPLLSASLDQKMGSGGKNDTQIGIGLTWSPGVPLSSLLDPDAVSAMRSLQGERYDFVDRNNSIVLEYKKQEIIKFRLDDIHSGPEKTTIPVDYKIKAKYAPAMLEWVVPPSFTAGGGQVISAGDGSYSLMLPAYNSARSLNTYTLSAVARDAKGNQSSEETTLVEVLPGGPSVAAKISGTDLNTGSVLHGEYTWTPNGVGPDKSLYAWGAKGATSGSVANGSVVPASGKTGDYTITGADAGKYIELSVLASDGKVKGNTSTVDTSMVSGGTGSCPAGNDACVDITNPGTENPGQVQTGTPSVAAKISGTDLNTGSVLHGEYTWTPNGVGPDKSLYAWGAKGATS
;
A
#
# COMPACT_ATOMS: atom_id res chain seq x y z
N MET A 1 -7.04 -4.16 26.83
CA MET A 1 -8.39 -4.76 26.95
C MET A 1 -9.42 -3.81 27.55
N LYS A 2 -9.31 -3.35 28.82
CA LYS A 2 -10.35 -2.50 29.47
C LYS A 2 -10.73 -1.21 28.71
N GLY A 3 -9.77 -0.50 28.13
CA GLY A 3 -10.03 0.78 27.42
C GLY A 3 -10.79 0.65 26.09
N THR A 4 -10.65 -0.48 25.39
CA THR A 4 -11.34 -0.72 24.11
C THR A 4 -12.80 -1.12 24.33
N ILE A 5 -13.07 -1.88 25.40
CA ILE A 5 -14.39 -2.36 25.78
C ILE A 5 -15.31 -1.20 26.22
N LEU A 6 -14.79 -0.27 27.04
CA LEU A 6 -15.52 0.94 27.47
C LEU A 6 -15.91 1.85 26.31
N ARG A 7 -15.05 1.97 25.28
CA ARG A 7 -15.34 2.79 24.08
C ARG A 7 -16.41 2.16 23.19
N LYS A 8 -16.43 0.82 23.06
CA LYS A 8 -17.45 0.09 22.28
C LYS A 8 -18.83 0.12 22.96
N ALA A 9 -18.88 0.03 24.29
CA ALA A 9 -20.12 0.14 25.06
C ALA A 9 -20.78 1.53 24.93
N ALA A 10 -19.99 2.61 24.94
CA ALA A 10 -20.50 3.97 24.74
C ALA A 10 -21.05 4.21 23.32
N LEU A 11 -20.47 3.56 22.30
CA LEU A 11 -20.94 3.66 20.92
C LEU A 11 -22.29 2.94 20.72
N ALA A 12 -22.48 1.79 21.37
CA ALA A 12 -23.77 1.08 21.39
C ALA A 12 -24.89 1.94 22.00
N GLN A 13 -24.56 2.70 23.05
CA GLN A 13 -25.50 3.62 23.70
C GLN A 13 -25.89 4.80 22.80
N LEU A 14 -24.98 5.30 21.95
CA LEU A 14 -25.25 6.36 20.97
C LEU A 14 -26.16 5.88 19.84
N ILE A 15 -25.97 4.64 19.36
CA ILE A 15 -26.78 4.03 18.30
C ILE A 15 -28.22 3.81 18.79
N ILE A 16 -28.39 3.30 20.02
CA ILE A 16 -29.71 3.14 20.66
C ILE A 16 -30.42 4.50 20.85
N GLN A 17 -29.69 5.57 21.20
CA GLN A 17 -30.27 6.91 21.31
C GLN A 17 -30.66 7.52 19.96
N SER A 18 -29.94 7.22 18.88
CA SER A 18 -30.20 7.78 17.54
C SER A 18 -31.44 7.19 16.84
N LEU A 19 -31.90 6.00 17.24
CA LEU A 19 -33.08 5.33 16.67
C LEU A 19 -34.42 5.80 17.30
N SER A 20 -34.39 6.78 18.21
CA SER A 20 -35.55 7.17 19.02
C SER A 20 -36.37 8.37 18.51
N SER A 21 -36.09 8.92 17.33
CA SER A 21 -36.74 10.18 16.89
C SER A 21 -38.16 10.06 16.32
N THR A 22 -38.75 8.85 16.18
CA THR A 22 -40.16 8.72 15.78
C THR A 22 -40.77 7.43 16.32
N VAL A 23 -41.20 7.41 17.59
CA VAL A 23 -42.46 6.85 18.15
C VAL A 23 -42.42 6.99 19.68
N MET A 24 -43.21 7.93 20.19
CA MET A 24 -43.59 8.22 21.59
C MET A 24 -42.50 8.57 22.65
N PRO A 25 -42.75 9.56 23.53
CA PRO A 25 -41.78 10.03 24.51
C PRO A 25 -41.86 9.20 25.79
N LEU A 26 -40.79 8.45 26.11
CA LEU A 26 -40.46 8.16 27.50
C LEU A 26 -39.28 9.06 27.87
N SER A 27 -39.60 10.24 28.41
CA SER A 27 -38.60 11.18 28.91
C SER A 27 -38.01 10.66 30.23
N ILE A 28 -36.88 9.95 30.19
CA ILE A 28 -36.05 9.80 31.38
C ILE A 28 -35.02 10.93 31.34
N ALA A 29 -35.31 12.01 32.08
CA ALA A 29 -34.39 13.13 32.23
C ALA A 29 -33.22 12.71 33.14
N PHE A 30 -32.03 12.52 32.59
CA PHE A 30 -30.79 12.49 33.35
C PHE A 30 -30.12 13.87 33.26
N SER A 31 -30.12 14.60 34.37
CA SER A 31 -29.28 15.78 34.55
C SER A 31 -27.89 15.32 34.99
N ALA A 32 -26.86 15.68 34.22
CA ALA A 32 -25.47 15.48 34.62
C ALA A 32 -25.08 16.54 35.66
N PRO A 33 -24.51 16.19 36.83
CA PRO A 33 -23.90 17.20 37.68
C PRO A 33 -22.51 17.53 37.12
N ALA A 34 -22.28 18.81 36.86
CA ALA A 34 -20.96 19.37 36.68
C ALA A 34 -20.18 19.31 38.02
N SER A 35 -18.87 19.12 37.88
CA SER A 35 -17.85 19.07 38.92
C SER A 35 -17.94 20.16 40.00
N GLY A 36 -17.85 19.76 41.28
CA GLY A 36 -17.56 20.67 42.40
C GLY A 36 -18.07 20.14 43.75
N GLU A 37 -17.16 19.92 44.69
CA GLU A 37 -17.32 19.47 46.09
C GLU A 37 -18.63 19.83 46.83
N LYS A 38 -19.31 18.82 47.40
CA LYS A 38 -19.40 18.53 48.85
C LYS A 38 -20.46 17.45 49.11
N THR A 39 -20.08 16.45 49.89
CA THR A 39 -20.89 15.35 50.39
C THR A 39 -22.14 15.87 51.12
N GLN A 40 -23.33 15.60 50.58
CA GLN A 40 -24.58 15.56 51.35
C GLN A 40 -25.39 14.34 50.92
N SER A 41 -25.60 13.45 51.89
CA SER A 41 -26.37 12.21 51.79
C SER A 41 -27.86 12.51 51.58
N LEU A 42 -28.44 12.06 50.47
CA LEU A 42 -29.89 11.87 50.36
C LEU A 42 -30.24 10.51 50.97
N SER A 43 -30.82 10.55 52.17
CA SER A 43 -31.51 9.41 52.78
C SER A 43 -32.87 9.24 52.09
N LEU A 44 -32.97 8.27 51.19
CA LEU A 44 -34.24 7.67 50.78
C LEU A 44 -34.54 6.55 51.77
N GLY A 45 -35.35 6.86 52.79
CA GLY A 45 -35.88 5.87 53.71
C GLY A 45 -36.92 5.00 53.02
N SER A 46 -36.58 3.74 52.78
CA SER A 46 -37.51 2.64 52.47
C SER A 46 -37.05 1.39 53.23
N PRO A 47 -37.97 0.54 53.70
CA PRO A 47 -37.72 -0.39 54.80
C PRO A 47 -36.70 -1.46 54.44
N ALA A 48 -35.95 -1.92 55.44
CA ALA A 48 -34.97 -2.99 55.29
C ALA A 48 -35.63 -4.27 54.72
N PRO A 49 -35.04 -4.90 53.69
CA PRO A 49 -35.58 -6.12 53.08
C PRO A 49 -35.55 -7.27 54.09
N SER A 50 -36.65 -8.02 54.19
CA SER A 50 -36.87 -9.03 55.23
C SER A 50 -36.68 -10.48 54.76
N SER A 51 -36.17 -10.71 53.55
CA SER A 51 -35.93 -12.06 53.02
C SER A 51 -34.74 -12.17 52.05
N GLU A 52 -34.11 -13.35 51.99
CA GLU A 52 -32.97 -13.65 51.12
C GLU A 52 -33.27 -13.52 49.61
N GLY A 53 -34.53 -13.67 49.20
CA GLY A 53 -34.96 -13.52 47.81
C GLY A 53 -35.00 -12.06 47.32
N GLU A 54 -35.40 -11.13 48.19
CA GLU A 54 -35.43 -9.68 47.87
C GLU A 54 -34.02 -9.09 47.81
N MET A 55 -33.07 -9.64 48.57
CA MET A 55 -31.65 -9.32 48.50
C MET A 55 -31.03 -9.67 47.14
N TRP A 56 -31.46 -10.77 46.51
CA TRP A 56 -30.95 -11.20 45.21
C TRP A 56 -31.57 -10.41 44.05
N VAL A 57 -32.85 -10.04 44.12
CA VAL A 57 -33.50 -9.12 43.17
C VAL A 57 -32.87 -7.72 43.25
N ALA A 58 -32.59 -7.23 44.47
CA ALA A 58 -31.84 -5.99 44.66
C ALA A 58 -30.41 -6.09 44.10
N GLN A 59 -29.72 -7.22 44.25
CA GLN A 59 -28.42 -7.45 43.59
C GLN A 59 -28.53 -7.55 42.06
N GLY A 60 -29.60 -8.12 41.51
CA GLY A 60 -29.86 -8.16 40.07
C GLY A 60 -30.11 -6.77 39.47
N MET A 61 -30.87 -5.93 40.18
CA MET A 61 -31.12 -4.53 39.81
C MET A 61 -29.87 -3.65 40.00
N VAL A 62 -29.10 -3.85 41.08
CA VAL A 62 -27.81 -3.20 41.31
C VAL A 62 -26.79 -3.64 40.25
N LYS A 63 -26.78 -4.90 39.82
CA LYS A 63 -25.90 -5.40 38.74
C LYS A 63 -26.31 -4.92 37.36
N GLY A 64 -27.61 -4.79 37.07
CA GLY A 64 -28.12 -4.08 35.89
C GLY A 64 -27.70 -2.60 35.89
N ALA A 65 -27.66 -1.97 37.07
CA ALA A 65 -27.14 -0.60 37.24
C ALA A 65 -25.59 -0.52 37.24
N GLU A 66 -24.86 -1.57 37.62
CA GLU A 66 -23.39 -1.66 37.49
C GLU A 66 -22.94 -1.87 36.04
N ILE A 67 -23.75 -2.59 35.23
CA ILE A 67 -23.62 -2.65 33.77
C ILE A 67 -23.85 -1.25 33.17
N ALA A 68 -24.77 -0.47 33.72
CA ALA A 68 -24.95 0.95 33.36
C ALA A 68 -23.83 1.87 33.90
N ASN A 69 -23.10 1.45 34.95
CA ASN A 69 -22.01 2.20 35.61
C ASN A 69 -20.58 1.68 35.30
N GLY A 70 -20.41 0.83 34.28
CA GLY A 70 -19.10 0.52 33.68
C GLY A 70 -18.41 -0.79 34.07
N ALA A 71 -19.10 -1.75 34.71
CA ALA A 71 -18.60 -3.14 34.78
C ALA A 71 -18.82 -3.85 33.43
N SER A 72 -17.83 -4.61 32.92
CA SER A 72 -17.95 -5.18 31.57
C SER A 72 -18.88 -6.41 31.54
N PRO A 73 -20.00 -6.39 30.78
CA PRO A 73 -20.89 -7.54 30.63
C PRO A 73 -20.19 -8.79 30.07
N ALA A 74 -19.16 -8.57 29.25
CA ALA A 74 -18.34 -9.61 28.66
C ALA A 74 -17.55 -10.45 29.69
N GLU A 75 -16.99 -9.83 30.73
CA GLU A 75 -16.25 -10.55 31.78
C GLU A 75 -17.19 -11.44 32.61
N MET A 76 -18.42 -10.99 32.90
CA MET A 76 -19.42 -11.78 33.63
C MET A 76 -19.95 -12.96 32.81
N ALA A 77 -20.29 -12.72 31.54
CA ALA A 77 -20.71 -13.79 30.63
C ALA A 77 -19.59 -14.85 30.46
N THR A 78 -18.32 -14.41 30.39
CA THR A 78 -17.16 -15.30 30.29
C THR A 78 -16.97 -16.13 31.56
N GLN A 79 -17.09 -15.55 32.76
CA GLN A 79 -16.95 -16.29 34.02
C GLN A 79 -18.08 -17.31 34.22
N TYR A 80 -19.31 -16.95 33.89
CA TYR A 80 -20.44 -17.88 33.93
C TYR A 80 -20.27 -19.01 32.91
N ALA A 81 -19.88 -18.69 31.67
CA ALA A 81 -19.62 -19.67 30.63
C ALA A 81 -18.53 -20.68 31.03
N LEU A 82 -17.42 -20.21 31.61
CA LEU A 82 -16.35 -21.08 32.13
C LEU A 82 -16.84 -22.01 33.26
N GLY A 83 -17.77 -21.55 34.10
CA GLY A 83 -18.42 -22.38 35.12
C GLY A 83 -19.34 -23.45 34.52
N GLN A 84 -20.12 -23.10 33.49
CA GLN A 84 -21.06 -24.01 32.85
C GLN A 84 -20.36 -25.08 31.99
N VAL A 85 -19.27 -24.74 31.29
CA VAL A 85 -18.48 -25.68 30.48
C VAL A 85 -17.93 -26.83 31.34
N ASN A 86 -17.53 -26.57 32.58
CA ASN A 86 -17.07 -27.61 33.52
C ASN A 86 -18.22 -28.50 34.04
N SER A 87 -19.47 -28.02 34.04
CA SER A 87 -20.65 -28.73 34.55
C SER A 87 -21.38 -29.59 33.50
N ALA A 88 -21.08 -29.37 32.21
CA ALA A 88 -21.72 -30.03 31.08
C ALA A 88 -21.40 -31.54 30.93
N ALA A 89 -20.56 -32.10 31.80
CA ALA A 89 -20.11 -33.49 31.67
C ALA A 89 -21.08 -34.56 32.23
N SER A 90 -21.95 -34.30 33.22
CA SER A 90 -22.89 -35.34 33.71
C SER A 90 -24.09 -34.88 34.58
N SER A 91 -24.03 -33.73 35.28
CA SER A 91 -25.02 -33.40 36.33
C SER A 91 -26.10 -32.37 35.90
N GLY A 92 -25.80 -31.50 34.93
CA GLY A 92 -26.72 -30.44 34.48
C GLY A 92 -27.95 -30.95 33.73
N ALA A 93 -27.81 -32.03 32.96
CA ALA A 93 -28.91 -32.61 32.18
C ALA A 93 -30.03 -33.19 33.05
N GLN A 94 -29.69 -33.82 34.19
CA GLN A 94 -30.69 -34.36 35.13
C GLN A 94 -31.49 -33.25 35.84
N ASN A 95 -30.83 -32.15 36.21
CA ASN A 95 -31.50 -31.00 36.81
C ASN A 95 -32.39 -30.26 35.80
N TRP A 96 -31.95 -30.06 34.54
CA TRP A 96 -32.79 -29.49 33.49
C TRP A 96 -34.01 -30.37 33.16
N LEU A 97 -33.82 -31.69 33.03
CA LEU A 97 -34.92 -32.65 32.80
C LEU A 97 -35.94 -32.70 33.94
N SER A 98 -35.53 -32.31 35.15
CA SER A 98 -36.40 -32.23 36.33
C SER A 98 -37.15 -30.90 36.47
N GLN A 99 -36.90 -29.93 35.58
CA GLN A 99 -37.38 -28.55 35.68
C GLN A 99 -38.20 -28.13 34.45
N TYR A 100 -39.03 -27.10 34.65
CA TYR A 100 -39.74 -26.37 33.60
C TYR A 100 -38.74 -25.73 32.62
N GLY A 101 -39.10 -25.53 31.35
CA GLY A 101 -38.21 -24.92 30.33
C GLY A 101 -38.63 -25.32 28.92
N ASN A 102 -37.79 -25.01 27.93
CA ASN A 102 -38.00 -25.43 26.54
C ASN A 102 -36.71 -25.99 25.94
N ALA A 103 -36.85 -27.01 25.09
CA ALA A 103 -35.82 -27.51 24.19
C ALA A 103 -36.29 -27.32 22.75
N ARG A 104 -35.39 -26.93 21.85
CA ARG A 104 -35.70 -26.76 20.44
C ARG A 104 -34.62 -27.38 19.58
N VAL A 105 -35.03 -28.13 18.57
CA VAL A 105 -34.18 -28.55 17.46
C VAL A 105 -34.63 -27.80 16.21
N GLN A 106 -33.69 -27.29 15.44
CA GLN A 106 -33.94 -26.52 14.23
C GLN A 106 -33.11 -27.09 13.08
N LEU A 107 -33.72 -27.15 11.90
CA LEU A 107 -33.07 -27.53 10.64
C LEU A 107 -33.40 -26.45 9.60
N GLY A 108 -32.37 -25.88 8.98
CA GLY A 108 -32.47 -24.90 7.91
C GLY A 108 -31.98 -25.50 6.59
N ILE A 109 -32.81 -25.42 5.57
CA ILE A 109 -32.57 -25.96 4.23
C ILE A 109 -32.64 -24.82 3.22
N ASP A 110 -31.74 -24.81 2.24
CA ASP A 110 -31.76 -23.81 1.17
C ASP A 110 -32.74 -24.16 0.03
N LYS A 111 -32.81 -23.27 -0.96
CA LYS A 111 -33.61 -23.46 -2.18
C LYS A 111 -33.23 -24.71 -3.01
N ASP A 112 -32.01 -25.23 -2.82
CA ASP A 112 -31.48 -26.39 -3.55
C ASP A 112 -31.66 -27.70 -2.74
N PHE A 113 -32.40 -27.62 -1.62
CA PHE A 113 -32.67 -28.73 -0.69
C PHE A 113 -31.43 -29.27 0.02
N THR A 114 -30.40 -28.44 0.20
CA THR A 114 -29.21 -28.78 0.98
C THR A 114 -29.37 -28.31 2.43
N LEU A 115 -28.99 -29.14 3.39
CA LEU A 115 -28.97 -28.76 4.81
C LEU A 115 -27.87 -27.71 5.02
N GLN A 116 -28.26 -26.49 5.40
CA GLN A 116 -27.32 -25.39 5.68
C GLN A 116 -27.14 -25.14 7.18
N GLU A 117 -28.24 -25.20 7.94
CA GLU A 117 -28.20 -24.99 9.39
C GLU A 117 -28.80 -26.20 10.12
N SER A 118 -28.15 -26.60 11.21
CA SER A 118 -28.77 -27.48 12.21
C SER A 118 -28.42 -26.97 13.60
N GLY A 119 -29.40 -26.91 14.48
CA GLY A 119 -29.23 -26.33 15.81
C GLY A 119 -30.05 -27.02 16.88
N ALA A 120 -29.54 -27.01 18.10
CA ALA A 120 -30.25 -27.42 19.29
C ALA A 120 -30.07 -26.36 20.38
N ASP A 121 -31.17 -25.85 20.91
CA ASP A 121 -31.22 -24.83 21.95
C ASP A 121 -31.96 -25.36 23.18
N LEU A 122 -31.48 -25.03 24.36
CA LEU A 122 -32.12 -25.32 25.65
C LEU A 122 -32.27 -24.02 26.45
N LEU A 123 -33.48 -23.74 26.92
CA LEU A 123 -33.78 -22.65 27.84
C LEU A 123 -34.21 -23.23 29.19
N ALA A 124 -33.54 -22.77 30.24
CA ALA A 124 -33.75 -23.21 31.61
C ALA A 124 -34.05 -22.01 32.53
N PRO A 125 -35.19 -21.99 33.24
CA PRO A 125 -35.47 -21.00 34.27
C PRO A 125 -34.55 -21.25 35.47
N LEU A 126 -33.78 -20.23 35.84
CA LEU A 126 -32.95 -20.22 37.05
C LEU A 126 -33.74 -19.71 38.26
N TYR A 127 -34.66 -18.78 38.03
CA TYR A 127 -35.62 -18.28 38.99
C TYR A 127 -36.91 -17.93 38.27
N ASP A 128 -38.04 -18.37 38.81
CA ASP A 128 -39.34 -18.09 38.20
C ASP A 128 -40.43 -18.03 39.27
N ASP A 129 -40.98 -16.84 39.49
CA ASP A 129 -42.07 -16.61 40.46
C ASP A 129 -43.45 -16.96 39.90
N LYS A 130 -43.53 -17.43 38.64
CA LYS A 130 -44.74 -17.73 37.88
C LYS A 130 -45.73 -16.56 37.76
N LYS A 131 -45.28 -15.34 38.06
CA LYS A 131 -46.05 -14.10 38.01
C LYS A 131 -45.32 -13.11 37.11
N SER A 132 -44.41 -12.35 37.68
CA SER A 132 -43.81 -11.18 37.04
C SER A 132 -42.36 -11.39 36.64
N ASN A 133 -41.62 -12.32 37.24
CA ASN A 133 -40.17 -12.35 37.10
C ASN A 133 -39.67 -13.72 36.66
N LEU A 134 -38.88 -13.75 35.60
CA LEU A 134 -38.17 -14.92 35.11
C LEU A 134 -36.69 -14.57 34.90
N LEU A 135 -35.80 -15.21 35.63
CA LEU A 135 -34.39 -15.31 35.24
C LEU A 135 -34.18 -16.66 34.56
N PHE A 136 -33.51 -16.67 33.41
CA PHE A 136 -33.21 -17.89 32.67
C PHE A 136 -31.77 -17.93 32.18
N SER A 137 -31.29 -19.14 31.92
CA SER A 137 -30.10 -19.42 31.12
C SER A 137 -30.51 -20.08 29.81
N GLN A 138 -29.82 -19.75 28.74
CA GLN A 138 -29.98 -20.39 27.44
C GLN A 138 -28.64 -20.96 26.97
N ILE A 139 -28.62 -22.20 26.51
CA ILE A 139 -27.45 -22.82 25.88
C ILE A 139 -27.86 -23.38 24.53
N GLY A 140 -27.04 -23.13 23.51
CA GLY A 140 -27.29 -23.59 22.15
C GLY A 140 -26.03 -24.14 21.52
N ILE A 141 -26.19 -25.15 20.69
CA ILE A 141 -25.15 -25.62 19.78
C ILE A 141 -25.73 -25.67 18.38
N ARG A 142 -24.99 -25.17 17.39
CA ARG A 142 -25.42 -25.22 16.00
C ARG A 142 -24.26 -25.44 15.06
N ASN A 143 -24.55 -26.05 13.93
CA ASN A 143 -23.70 -26.11 12.76
C ASN A 143 -24.32 -25.23 11.67
N ASN A 144 -23.56 -24.27 11.16
CA ASN A 144 -23.93 -23.41 10.04
C ASN A 144 -22.69 -23.24 9.16
N ASP A 145 -22.77 -23.57 7.87
CA ASP A 145 -21.64 -23.48 6.92
C ASP A 145 -20.35 -24.16 7.44
N ASP A 146 -20.46 -25.42 7.87
CA ASP A 146 -19.36 -26.21 8.44
C ASP A 146 -18.69 -25.59 9.70
N ARG A 147 -19.34 -24.61 10.35
CA ARG A 147 -18.87 -24.01 11.60
C ARG A 147 -19.76 -24.42 12.76
N ASN A 148 -19.15 -24.97 13.81
CA ASN A 148 -19.83 -25.36 15.03
C ASN A 148 -19.77 -24.21 16.03
N THR A 149 -20.92 -23.63 16.35
CA THR A 149 -21.02 -22.50 17.27
C THR A 149 -21.71 -22.93 18.56
N LEU A 150 -21.09 -22.60 19.69
CA LEU A 150 -21.66 -22.71 21.03
C LEU A 150 -22.16 -21.34 21.47
N ASN A 151 -23.42 -21.26 21.90
CA ASN A 151 -24.03 -20.06 22.44
C ASN A 151 -24.37 -20.30 23.91
N ILE A 152 -23.95 -19.40 24.81
CA ILE A 152 -24.31 -19.45 26.24
C ILE A 152 -24.82 -18.07 26.64
N GLY A 153 -26.03 -18.02 27.17
CA GLY A 153 -26.68 -16.77 27.53
C GLY A 153 -27.39 -16.79 28.88
N LEU A 154 -27.59 -15.59 29.40
CA LEU A 154 -28.39 -15.29 30.57
C LEU A 154 -29.38 -14.19 30.21
N GLY A 155 -30.61 -14.31 30.68
CA GLY A 155 -31.62 -13.31 30.43
C GLY A 155 -32.62 -13.17 31.57
N TYR A 156 -33.26 -12.02 31.62
CA TYR A 156 -34.27 -11.66 32.59
C TYR A 156 -35.50 -11.12 31.87
N ARG A 157 -36.69 -11.59 32.24
CA ARG A 157 -37.98 -11.15 31.70
C ARG A 157 -38.89 -10.68 32.84
N TYR A 158 -39.47 -9.50 32.66
CA TYR A 158 -40.45 -8.88 33.54
C TYR A 158 -41.82 -8.84 32.85
N PHE A 159 -42.82 -9.44 33.48
CA PHE A 159 -44.18 -9.56 32.97
C PHE A 159 -45.13 -8.62 33.70
N THR A 160 -45.87 -7.87 32.90
CA THR A 160 -47.08 -7.12 33.28
C THR A 160 -48.30 -7.85 32.73
N ASP A 161 -49.50 -7.29 32.93
CA ASP A 161 -50.74 -7.89 32.42
C ASP A 161 -50.81 -7.96 30.89
N ALA A 162 -50.15 -7.02 30.18
CA ALA A 162 -50.26 -6.90 28.72
C ALA A 162 -48.93 -7.01 27.98
N TRP A 163 -47.81 -6.81 28.66
CA TRP A 163 -46.47 -6.76 28.07
C TRP A 163 -45.44 -7.53 28.90
N MET A 164 -44.45 -8.08 28.22
CA MET A 164 -43.21 -8.58 28.79
C MET A 164 -42.05 -7.74 28.29
N TYR A 165 -41.16 -7.35 29.19
CA TYR A 165 -39.91 -6.69 28.87
C TYR A 165 -38.73 -7.55 29.29
N GLY A 166 -37.78 -7.74 28.38
CA GLY A 166 -36.63 -8.61 28.61
C GLY A 166 -35.31 -7.95 28.30
N VAL A 167 -34.28 -8.40 28.99
CA VAL A 167 -32.87 -8.12 28.68
C VAL A 167 -32.10 -9.41 28.70
N ASN A 168 -31.14 -9.55 27.79
CA ASN A 168 -30.32 -10.75 27.70
C ASN A 168 -28.89 -10.44 27.26
N THR A 169 -27.97 -11.34 27.62
CA THR A 169 -26.58 -11.31 27.19
C THR A 169 -26.16 -12.71 26.77
N PHE A 170 -25.35 -12.79 25.71
CA PHE A 170 -24.85 -14.04 25.17
C PHE A 170 -23.34 -13.98 24.95
N TYR A 171 -22.67 -15.09 25.20
CA TYR A 171 -21.33 -15.39 24.74
C TYR A 171 -21.44 -16.44 23.64
N ASP A 172 -20.99 -16.08 22.45
CA ASP A 172 -20.94 -16.98 21.30
C ASP A 172 -19.48 -17.37 21.04
N TYR A 173 -19.25 -18.66 20.84
CA TYR A 173 -17.96 -19.22 20.51
C TYR A 173 -18.09 -20.14 19.29
N ASP A 174 -17.57 -19.67 18.17
CA ASP A 174 -17.31 -20.51 17.01
C ASP A 174 -16.09 -21.37 17.33
N MET A 175 -16.35 -22.66 17.57
CA MET A 175 -15.34 -23.65 17.94
C MET A 175 -14.46 -24.03 16.76
N THR A 176 -14.92 -23.78 15.53
CA THR A 176 -14.20 -24.20 14.33
C THR A 176 -13.22 -23.14 13.87
N GLY A 177 -13.60 -21.86 13.90
CA GLY A 177 -12.72 -20.73 13.59
C GLY A 177 -12.09 -20.04 14.79
N GLU A 178 -12.43 -20.43 16.02
CA GLU A 178 -11.96 -19.80 17.26
C GLU A 178 -12.42 -18.32 17.45
N ASN A 179 -13.50 -17.93 16.79
CA ASN A 179 -14.10 -16.61 16.89
C ASN A 179 -15.01 -16.48 18.12
N ARG A 180 -14.88 -15.38 18.87
CA ARG A 180 -15.64 -15.11 20.10
C ARG A 180 -16.39 -13.80 19.97
N ARG A 181 -17.67 -13.81 20.33
CA ARG A 181 -18.57 -12.65 20.24
C ARG A 181 -19.39 -12.52 21.51
N VAL A 182 -19.68 -11.29 21.90
CA VAL A 182 -20.69 -10.99 22.93
C VAL A 182 -21.91 -10.37 22.25
N GLY A 183 -23.10 -10.84 22.64
CA GLY A 183 -24.39 -10.30 22.23
C GLY A 183 -25.11 -9.65 23.40
N LEU A 184 -25.78 -8.53 23.15
CA LEU A 184 -26.67 -7.87 24.11
C LEU A 184 -28.03 -7.67 23.45
N GLY A 185 -29.11 -8.11 24.11
CA GLY A 185 -30.46 -8.06 23.55
C GLY A 185 -31.47 -7.44 24.49
N VAL A 186 -32.49 -6.81 23.88
CA VAL A 186 -33.69 -6.32 24.56
C VAL A 186 -34.93 -6.90 23.90
N GLU A 187 -35.95 -7.16 24.70
CA GLU A 187 -37.20 -7.80 24.28
C GLU A 187 -38.41 -6.97 24.75
N ALA A 188 -39.44 -6.85 23.91
CA ALA A 188 -40.74 -6.28 24.25
C ALA A 188 -41.85 -7.09 23.59
N TRP A 189 -42.51 -7.96 24.34
CA TRP A 189 -43.51 -8.90 23.81
C TRP A 189 -44.88 -8.64 24.39
N LYS A 190 -45.92 -9.03 23.65
CA LYS A 190 -47.32 -9.05 24.07
C LYS A 190 -48.00 -10.25 23.40
N ASP A 191 -49.27 -10.50 23.72
CA ASP A 191 -50.04 -11.53 23.00
C ASP A 191 -49.92 -11.37 21.47
N TYR A 192 -49.48 -12.45 20.81
CA TYR A 192 -49.31 -12.55 19.37
C TYR A 192 -48.27 -11.60 18.73
N LEU A 193 -47.41 -10.92 19.50
CA LEU A 193 -46.37 -10.03 18.98
C LEU A 193 -45.10 -10.10 19.82
N LYS A 194 -43.97 -10.36 19.16
CA LYS A 194 -42.63 -10.30 19.76
C LYS A 194 -41.79 -9.27 19.04
N LEU A 195 -41.22 -8.34 19.80
CA LEU A 195 -40.19 -7.42 19.32
C LEU A 195 -38.87 -7.73 20.02
N SER A 196 -37.78 -7.75 19.25
CA SER A 196 -36.42 -7.88 19.77
C SER A 196 -35.46 -6.94 19.05
N ALA A 197 -34.43 -6.50 19.76
CA ALA A 197 -33.30 -5.81 19.16
C ALA A 197 -32.02 -6.31 19.82
N ASN A 198 -31.02 -6.63 19.01
CA ASN A 198 -29.77 -7.24 19.47
C ASN A 198 -28.57 -6.50 18.89
N GLY A 199 -27.55 -6.28 19.72
CA GLY A 199 -26.23 -5.80 19.32
C GLY A 199 -25.18 -6.91 19.45
N TYR A 200 -24.25 -6.96 18.50
CA TYR A 200 -23.23 -7.98 18.37
C TYR A 200 -21.84 -7.35 18.33
N PHE A 201 -20.94 -7.82 19.20
CA PHE A 201 -19.61 -7.25 19.35
C PHE A 201 -18.54 -8.33 19.39
N GLY A 202 -17.60 -8.26 18.45
CA GLY A 202 -16.45 -9.16 18.37
C GLY A 202 -15.50 -8.98 19.55
N LEU A 203 -15.07 -10.11 20.12
CA LEU A 203 -14.08 -10.21 21.19
C LEU A 203 -12.72 -10.71 20.68
N THR A 204 -12.70 -11.55 19.64
CA THR A 204 -11.46 -11.99 18.99
C THR A 204 -11.01 -10.94 17.96
N ASP A 205 -9.72 -10.59 17.98
CA ASP A 205 -9.10 -9.76 16.95
C ASP A 205 -8.72 -10.59 15.72
N TRP A 206 -8.30 -9.93 14.64
CA TRP A 206 -7.84 -10.57 13.40
C TRP A 206 -6.88 -11.74 13.66
N HIS A 207 -7.22 -12.91 13.13
CA HIS A 207 -6.35 -14.08 13.08
C HIS A 207 -6.53 -14.82 11.75
N GLN A 208 -5.63 -15.74 11.44
CA GLN A 208 -5.69 -16.53 10.21
C GLN A 208 -7.08 -17.14 10.02
N SER A 209 -7.66 -16.90 8.84
CA SER A 209 -8.92 -17.50 8.42
C SER A 209 -8.75 -18.97 8.09
N ARG A 210 -9.76 -19.76 8.45
CA ARG A 210 -9.88 -21.17 8.04
C ARG A 210 -10.39 -21.27 6.59
N ASP A 211 -11.34 -20.42 6.22
CA ASP A 211 -12.06 -20.53 4.96
C ASP A 211 -11.19 -20.05 3.78
N PHE A 212 -10.40 -18.99 3.99
CA PHE A 212 -9.56 -18.41 2.94
C PHE A 212 -8.08 -18.42 3.30
N ARG A 213 -7.27 -18.98 2.38
CA ARG A 213 -5.80 -18.87 2.46
C ARG A 213 -5.38 -17.40 2.30
N ASP A 214 -4.42 -16.96 3.12
CA ASP A 214 -3.84 -15.61 3.06
C ASP A 214 -4.83 -14.49 3.43
N TYR A 215 -5.90 -14.84 4.16
CA TYR A 215 -6.81 -13.89 4.80
C TYR A 215 -6.79 -14.09 6.31
N ASP A 216 -7.04 -12.99 7.03
CA ASP A 216 -7.48 -13.02 8.41
C ASP A 216 -9.01 -12.95 8.48
N GLU A 217 -9.60 -13.51 9.53
CA GLU A 217 -11.01 -13.36 9.89
C GLU A 217 -11.16 -12.83 11.33
N ARG A 218 -12.33 -12.25 11.62
CA ARG A 218 -12.81 -11.92 12.97
C ARG A 218 -14.33 -11.77 12.96
N PRO A 219 -15.01 -11.75 14.12
CA PRO A 219 -16.43 -11.38 14.17
C PRO A 219 -16.66 -9.95 13.69
N ALA A 220 -17.66 -9.75 12.83
CA ALA A 220 -18.14 -8.43 12.44
C ALA A 220 -19.02 -7.84 13.56
N ASP A 221 -18.79 -6.58 13.91
CA ASP A 221 -19.68 -5.83 14.80
C ASP A 221 -20.98 -5.50 14.03
N GLY A 222 -22.14 -5.57 14.68
CA GLY A 222 -23.42 -5.34 14.01
C GLY A 222 -24.62 -5.34 14.94
N PHE A 223 -25.82 -5.23 14.37
CA PHE A 223 -27.07 -5.31 15.11
C PHE A 223 -28.20 -5.87 14.25
N ASP A 224 -29.26 -6.34 14.91
CA ASP A 224 -30.54 -6.65 14.28
C ASP A 224 -31.74 -6.13 15.08
N ILE A 225 -32.86 -6.00 14.38
CA ILE A 225 -34.18 -5.71 14.93
C ILE A 225 -35.15 -6.69 14.30
N THR A 226 -35.90 -7.43 15.12
CA THR A 226 -36.88 -8.41 14.66
C THR A 226 -38.27 -8.09 15.21
N SER A 227 -39.27 -8.28 14.37
CA SER A 227 -40.69 -8.34 14.73
C SER A 227 -41.27 -9.67 14.27
N GLU A 228 -41.83 -10.45 15.19
CA GLU A 228 -42.65 -11.62 14.90
C GLU A 228 -44.09 -11.35 15.29
N MET A 229 -45.03 -11.68 14.41
CA MET A 229 -46.46 -11.44 14.59
C MET A 229 -47.23 -12.70 14.26
N TYR A 230 -48.23 -13.04 15.08
CA TYR A 230 -49.10 -14.20 14.86
C TYR A 230 -50.53 -13.73 14.62
N HIS A 231 -51.25 -14.37 13.70
CA HIS A 231 -52.62 -13.96 13.40
C HIS A 231 -53.58 -14.38 14.55
N PRO A 232 -54.28 -13.48 15.25
CA PRO A 232 -55.03 -13.85 16.45
C PRO A 232 -56.13 -14.91 16.21
N SER A 233 -56.83 -14.85 15.07
CA SER A 233 -57.84 -15.86 14.70
C SER A 233 -57.27 -17.13 14.05
N TYR A 234 -55.99 -17.12 13.68
CA TYR A 234 -55.28 -18.22 13.02
C TYR A 234 -53.85 -18.30 13.60
N PRO A 235 -53.70 -18.61 14.90
CA PRO A 235 -52.43 -18.47 15.62
C PRO A 235 -51.34 -19.43 15.14
N GLN A 236 -51.72 -20.41 14.31
CA GLN A 236 -50.80 -21.27 13.59
C GLN A 236 -49.99 -20.48 12.54
N LEU A 237 -50.50 -19.36 12.03
CA LEU A 237 -49.83 -18.53 11.03
C LEU A 237 -49.10 -17.36 11.69
N GLY A 238 -47.81 -17.23 11.36
CA GLY A 238 -46.96 -16.14 11.80
C GLY A 238 -46.24 -15.47 10.64
N ALA A 239 -45.88 -14.21 10.85
CA ALA A 239 -45.07 -13.40 9.96
C ALA A 239 -43.87 -12.84 10.73
N LYS A 240 -42.72 -12.78 10.07
CA LYS A 240 -41.45 -12.30 10.62
C LYS A 240 -40.89 -11.22 9.74
N LEU A 241 -40.43 -10.14 10.35
CA LEU A 241 -39.66 -9.09 9.70
C LEU A 241 -38.38 -8.88 10.49
N ARG A 242 -37.23 -8.93 9.82
CA ARG A 242 -35.94 -8.64 10.41
C ARG A 242 -35.19 -7.62 9.57
N TYR A 243 -34.52 -6.70 10.24
CA TYR A 243 -33.48 -5.87 9.64
C TYR A 243 -32.17 -6.13 10.37
N GLU A 244 -31.09 -6.33 9.62
CA GLU A 244 -29.75 -6.53 10.17
C GLU A 244 -28.72 -5.69 9.42
N GLN A 245 -27.74 -5.15 10.14
CA GLN A 245 -26.61 -4.42 9.57
C GLN A 245 -25.32 -4.76 10.32
N TYR A 246 -24.26 -4.97 9.55
CA TYR A 246 -22.93 -5.26 10.06
C TYR A 246 -21.91 -4.28 9.47
N PHE A 247 -20.80 -4.09 10.17
CA PHE A 247 -19.78 -3.09 9.85
C PHE A 247 -18.44 -3.75 9.58
N GLY A 248 -17.78 -3.32 8.50
CA GLY A 248 -16.50 -3.87 8.03
C GLY A 248 -16.28 -3.68 6.54
N ASP A 249 -15.06 -3.94 6.06
CA ASP A 249 -14.72 -3.79 4.63
C ASP A 249 -15.08 -5.03 3.80
N GLU A 250 -14.90 -6.25 4.33
CA GLU A 250 -15.29 -7.51 3.68
C GLU A 250 -16.10 -8.40 4.65
N VAL A 251 -17.37 -8.06 4.86
CA VAL A 251 -18.28 -8.79 5.77
C VAL A 251 -19.10 -9.84 5.01
N ALA A 252 -19.16 -11.06 5.54
CA ALA A 252 -19.87 -12.21 4.95
C ALA A 252 -21.32 -12.34 5.46
N LEU A 253 -22.19 -11.39 5.09
CA LEU A 253 -23.61 -11.41 5.52
C LEU A 253 -24.50 -12.41 4.76
N PHE A 254 -24.15 -12.68 3.51
CA PHE A 254 -24.84 -13.56 2.57
C PHE A 254 -23.99 -14.79 2.20
N GLY A 255 -23.02 -15.13 3.05
CA GLY A 255 -22.05 -16.20 2.81
C GLY A 255 -20.63 -15.68 2.56
N GLU A 256 -19.67 -16.58 2.72
CA GLU A 256 -18.24 -16.26 2.74
C GLU A 256 -17.70 -15.81 1.38
N ASP A 257 -18.28 -16.24 0.26
CA ASP A 257 -17.89 -15.82 -1.09
C ASP A 257 -18.51 -14.48 -1.53
N GLU A 258 -19.48 -13.98 -0.76
CA GLU A 258 -20.28 -12.81 -1.10
C GLU A 258 -19.98 -11.61 -0.19
N ARG A 259 -18.69 -11.43 0.16
CA ARG A 259 -18.26 -10.41 1.12
C ARG A 259 -18.51 -8.99 0.62
N GLN A 260 -18.96 -8.13 1.53
CA GLN A 260 -19.42 -6.78 1.21
C GLN A 260 -18.97 -5.75 2.25
N LYS A 261 -18.88 -4.50 1.83
CA LYS A 261 -18.59 -3.37 2.73
C LYS A 261 -19.87 -2.91 3.42
N ASN A 262 -19.84 -2.91 4.76
CA ASN A 262 -20.95 -2.50 5.65
C ASN A 262 -22.34 -3.03 5.21
N PRO A 263 -22.51 -4.34 5.01
CA PRO A 263 -23.72 -4.88 4.42
C PRO A 263 -24.92 -4.79 5.37
N TYR A 264 -26.08 -4.70 4.76
CA TYR A 264 -27.38 -4.80 5.42
C TYR A 264 -28.24 -5.86 4.74
N ALA A 265 -29.21 -6.40 5.49
CA ALA A 265 -30.25 -7.27 4.96
C ALA A 265 -31.61 -7.00 5.61
N PHE A 266 -32.65 -7.25 4.84
CA PHE A 266 -34.04 -7.34 5.26
C PHE A 266 -34.50 -8.78 5.06
N THR A 267 -35.13 -9.36 6.07
CA THR A 267 -35.73 -10.70 5.97
C THR A 267 -37.23 -10.59 6.16
N ALA A 268 -37.99 -11.12 5.21
CA ALA A 268 -39.43 -11.32 5.33
C ALA A 268 -39.71 -12.82 5.42
N GLY A 269 -40.34 -13.25 6.50
CA GLY A 269 -40.60 -14.64 6.81
C GLY A 269 -42.06 -14.95 7.04
N LEU A 270 -42.47 -16.16 6.68
CA LEU A 270 -43.76 -16.75 7.02
C LEU A 270 -43.52 -18.03 7.83
N SER A 271 -44.30 -18.24 8.88
CA SER A 271 -44.22 -19.44 9.71
C SER A 271 -45.58 -20.12 9.86
N TYR A 272 -45.59 -21.45 9.86
CA TYR A 272 -46.77 -22.27 10.13
C TYR A 272 -46.49 -23.26 11.26
N THR A 273 -47.27 -23.19 12.33
CA THR A 273 -47.18 -24.05 13.52
C THR A 273 -48.50 -24.83 13.66
N PRO A 274 -48.63 -26.01 13.05
CA PRO A 274 -49.88 -26.79 13.11
C PRO A 274 -50.25 -27.23 14.53
N PHE A 275 -49.26 -27.44 15.39
CA PHE A 275 -49.38 -27.77 16.82
C PHE A 275 -48.07 -27.37 17.53
N PRO A 276 -48.06 -27.15 18.86
CA PRO A 276 -46.91 -26.55 19.56
C PRO A 276 -45.55 -27.25 19.37
N LEU A 277 -45.53 -28.56 19.13
CA LEU A 277 -44.29 -29.32 18.91
C LEU A 277 -43.60 -28.99 17.58
N LEU A 278 -44.34 -28.64 16.52
CA LEU A 278 -43.80 -28.54 15.16
C LEU A 278 -44.05 -27.16 14.57
N SER A 279 -43.00 -26.57 13.99
CA SER A 279 -43.09 -25.35 13.20
C SER A 279 -42.36 -25.51 11.87
N ALA A 280 -42.90 -24.93 10.82
CA ALA A 280 -42.21 -24.73 9.55
C ALA A 280 -42.10 -23.24 9.25
N SER A 281 -41.02 -22.80 8.60
CA SER A 281 -40.83 -21.42 8.17
C SER A 281 -40.30 -21.32 6.75
N LEU A 282 -40.59 -20.19 6.11
CA LEU A 282 -40.04 -19.77 4.83
C LEU A 282 -39.57 -18.33 4.99
N ASP A 283 -38.25 -18.12 4.99
CA ASP A 283 -37.62 -16.82 5.16
C ASP A 283 -36.98 -16.39 3.84
N GLN A 284 -37.28 -15.17 3.39
CA GLN A 284 -36.64 -14.53 2.25
C GLN A 284 -35.77 -13.38 2.75
N LYS A 285 -34.44 -13.56 2.70
CA LYS A 285 -33.45 -12.53 3.00
C LYS A 285 -33.08 -11.79 1.71
N MET A 286 -32.98 -10.46 1.78
CA MET A 286 -32.61 -9.60 0.65
C MET A 286 -31.79 -8.41 1.14
N GLY A 287 -30.77 -7.97 0.42
CA GLY A 287 -29.89 -6.93 0.95
C GLY A 287 -28.91 -6.32 -0.03
N SER A 288 -27.80 -5.86 0.54
CA SER A 288 -26.73 -5.15 -0.16
C SER A 288 -26.32 -5.84 -1.46
N GLY A 289 -26.02 -5.06 -2.50
CA GLY A 289 -25.57 -5.59 -3.80
C GLY A 289 -26.60 -6.46 -4.54
N GLY A 290 -27.88 -6.40 -4.17
CA GLY A 290 -28.94 -7.20 -4.79
C GLY A 290 -28.92 -8.68 -4.39
N LYS A 291 -28.19 -9.04 -3.33
CA LYS A 291 -28.13 -10.40 -2.81
C LYS A 291 -29.47 -10.83 -2.24
N ASN A 292 -29.79 -12.11 -2.43
CA ASN A 292 -30.99 -12.72 -1.89
C ASN A 292 -30.67 -14.15 -1.45
N ASP A 293 -31.42 -14.62 -0.46
CA ASP A 293 -31.33 -15.97 0.05
C ASP A 293 -32.72 -16.42 0.51
N THR A 294 -33.06 -17.68 0.22
CA THR A 294 -34.35 -18.29 0.55
C THR A 294 -34.09 -19.50 1.44
N GLN A 295 -34.59 -19.44 2.67
CA GLN A 295 -34.37 -20.45 3.69
C GLN A 295 -35.69 -21.10 4.11
N ILE A 296 -35.71 -22.42 4.14
CA ILE A 296 -36.83 -23.23 4.63
C ILE A 296 -36.42 -23.80 5.98
N GLY A 297 -37.16 -23.46 7.04
CA GLY A 297 -36.91 -23.93 8.39
C GLY A 297 -37.89 -25.00 8.84
N ILE A 298 -37.40 -26.00 9.57
CA ILE A 298 -38.21 -26.95 10.34
C ILE A 298 -37.73 -26.93 11.78
N GLY A 299 -38.66 -26.72 12.71
CA GLY A 299 -38.40 -26.64 14.14
C GLY A 299 -39.23 -27.64 14.93
N LEU A 300 -38.59 -28.31 15.89
CA LEU A 300 -39.25 -29.16 16.88
C LEU A 300 -39.03 -28.56 18.27
N THR A 301 -40.09 -28.10 18.94
CA THR A 301 -40.01 -27.51 20.29
C THR A 301 -40.66 -28.41 21.32
N TRP A 302 -39.88 -28.91 22.27
CA TRP A 302 -40.35 -29.72 23.37
C TRP A 302 -40.37 -28.93 24.69
N SER A 303 -41.49 -28.99 25.40
CA SER A 303 -41.67 -28.35 26.71
C SER A 303 -41.82 -29.41 27.81
N PRO A 304 -40.76 -29.70 28.58
CA PRO A 304 -40.82 -30.64 29.69
C PRO A 304 -41.96 -30.31 30.66
N GLY A 305 -42.70 -31.35 31.08
CA GLY A 305 -43.86 -31.20 31.98
C GLY A 305 -45.19 -30.91 31.27
N VAL A 306 -45.19 -30.59 29.99
CA VAL A 306 -46.42 -30.50 29.17
C VAL A 306 -46.72 -31.88 28.57
N PRO A 307 -47.95 -32.42 28.71
CA PRO A 307 -48.31 -33.69 28.10
C PRO A 307 -48.11 -33.67 26.58
N LEU A 308 -47.59 -34.76 26.01
CA LEU A 308 -47.39 -34.87 24.56
C LEU A 308 -48.70 -34.64 23.78
N SER A 309 -49.84 -35.07 24.33
CA SER A 309 -51.16 -34.81 23.73
C SER A 309 -51.43 -33.32 23.55
N SER A 310 -51.02 -32.46 24.48
CA SER A 310 -51.17 -31.00 24.36
C SER A 310 -50.16 -30.38 23.40
N LEU A 311 -48.96 -30.95 23.29
CA LEU A 311 -47.96 -30.51 22.30
C LEU A 311 -48.32 -30.89 20.86
N LEU A 312 -49.17 -31.91 20.69
CA LEU A 312 -49.71 -32.35 19.39
C LEU A 312 -51.12 -31.81 19.11
N ASP A 313 -51.67 -30.98 20.00
CA ASP A 313 -53.01 -30.39 19.88
C ASP A 313 -52.97 -29.07 19.10
N PRO A 314 -53.63 -28.97 17.92
CA PRO A 314 -53.70 -27.72 17.16
C PRO A 314 -54.37 -26.56 17.90
N ASP A 315 -55.29 -26.84 18.82
CA ASP A 315 -56.00 -25.80 19.57
C ASP A 315 -55.11 -25.17 20.66
N ALA A 316 -54.07 -25.88 21.10
CA ALA A 316 -53.10 -25.41 22.08
C ALA A 316 -52.18 -24.29 21.53
N VAL A 317 -52.14 -24.10 20.20
CA VAL A 317 -51.31 -23.06 19.57
C VAL A 317 -51.75 -21.66 19.99
N SER A 318 -53.06 -21.42 20.18
CA SER A 318 -53.54 -20.11 20.63
C SER A 318 -52.98 -19.74 22.00
N ALA A 319 -53.03 -20.69 22.95
CA ALA A 319 -52.47 -20.50 24.28
C ALA A 319 -50.94 -20.36 24.25
N MET A 320 -50.26 -21.09 23.37
CA MET A 320 -48.81 -20.96 23.15
C MET A 320 -48.40 -19.55 22.75
N ARG A 321 -49.20 -18.85 21.90
CA ARG A 321 -48.91 -17.47 21.43
C ARG A 321 -49.34 -16.36 22.40
N SER A 322 -49.89 -16.72 23.56
CA SER A 322 -50.16 -15.76 24.62
C SER A 322 -48.87 -15.39 25.35
N LEU A 323 -48.86 -14.25 26.02
CA LEU A 323 -47.73 -13.75 26.79
C LEU A 323 -47.24 -14.75 27.84
N GLN A 324 -48.15 -15.51 28.46
CA GLN A 324 -47.81 -16.56 29.43
C GLN A 324 -47.31 -17.84 28.73
N GLY A 325 -47.86 -18.17 27.56
CA GLY A 325 -47.40 -19.30 26.74
C GLY A 325 -45.97 -19.10 26.24
N GLU A 326 -45.63 -17.87 25.85
CA GLU A 326 -44.29 -17.52 25.35
C GLU A 326 -43.28 -17.25 26.47
N ARG A 327 -43.64 -17.40 27.76
CA ARG A 327 -42.76 -17.12 28.90
C ARG A 327 -41.38 -17.77 28.79
N TYR A 328 -41.34 -19.01 28.31
CA TYR A 328 -40.11 -19.80 28.12
C TYR A 328 -39.64 -19.89 26.66
N ASP A 329 -40.17 -19.04 25.77
CA ASP A 329 -39.70 -19.03 24.39
C ASP A 329 -38.25 -18.54 24.30
N PHE A 330 -37.52 -18.99 23.30
CA PHE A 330 -36.11 -18.66 23.13
C PHE A 330 -35.92 -17.19 22.75
N VAL A 331 -34.76 -16.64 23.07
CA VAL A 331 -34.38 -15.28 22.64
C VAL A 331 -34.30 -15.25 21.11
N ASP A 332 -35.02 -14.31 20.48
CA ASP A 332 -34.87 -14.05 19.03
C ASP A 332 -33.63 -13.20 18.78
N ARG A 333 -32.61 -13.84 18.22
CA ARG A 333 -31.31 -13.26 17.85
C ARG A 333 -30.65 -14.09 16.75
N ASN A 334 -29.65 -13.53 16.08
CA ASN A 334 -28.74 -14.29 15.22
C ASN A 334 -27.68 -14.98 16.09
N ASN A 335 -27.81 -16.30 16.26
CA ASN A 335 -26.88 -17.10 17.06
C ASN A 335 -25.63 -17.52 16.28
N SER A 336 -25.60 -17.34 14.97
CA SER A 336 -24.41 -17.53 14.14
C SER A 336 -23.55 -16.26 14.15
N ILE A 337 -22.23 -16.43 14.11
CA ILE A 337 -21.27 -15.32 14.11
C ILE A 337 -21.05 -14.89 12.65
N VAL A 338 -21.52 -13.70 12.29
CA VAL A 338 -21.15 -13.08 11.01
C VAL A 338 -19.70 -12.65 11.07
N LEU A 339 -18.90 -13.04 10.08
CA LEU A 339 -17.47 -12.78 10.02
C LEU A 339 -17.13 -11.61 9.08
N GLU A 340 -16.07 -10.89 9.43
CA GLU A 340 -15.37 -9.95 8.58
C GLU A 340 -14.02 -10.56 8.20
N TYR A 341 -13.60 -10.37 6.95
CA TYR A 341 -12.34 -10.87 6.42
C TYR A 341 -11.42 -9.71 6.03
N LYS A 342 -10.12 -9.98 6.02
CA LYS A 342 -9.11 -9.01 5.58
C LYS A 342 -7.96 -9.74 4.93
N LYS A 343 -7.67 -9.38 3.68
CA LYS A 343 -6.52 -9.91 2.96
C LYS A 343 -5.23 -9.57 3.69
N GLN A 344 -4.37 -10.58 3.90
CA GLN A 344 -3.08 -10.37 4.55
C GLN A 344 -2.12 -9.63 3.61
N GLU A 345 -1.33 -8.72 4.17
CA GLU A 345 -0.20 -8.11 3.48
C GLU A 345 0.98 -9.11 3.44
N ILE A 346 0.93 -10.02 2.46
CA ILE A 346 1.92 -11.10 2.29
C ILE A 346 3.12 -10.71 1.41
N ILE A 347 3.09 -9.52 0.80
CA ILE A 347 4.20 -8.93 0.07
C ILE A 347 4.45 -7.53 0.61
N LYS A 348 5.58 -7.35 1.30
CA LYS A 348 6.08 -6.04 1.74
C LYS A 348 7.07 -5.53 0.71
N PHE A 349 6.74 -4.43 0.06
CA PHE A 349 7.51 -3.82 -1.00
C PHE A 349 7.80 -2.37 -0.65
N ARG A 350 9.02 -1.91 -0.94
CA ARG A 350 9.46 -0.52 -0.82
C ARG A 350 10.38 -0.19 -1.98
N LEU A 351 10.14 0.97 -2.60
CA LEU A 351 11.06 1.60 -3.53
C LEU A 351 11.83 2.70 -2.81
N ASP A 352 13.05 2.96 -3.26
CA ASP A 352 13.78 4.14 -2.82
C ASP A 352 13.17 5.41 -3.46
N ASP A 353 13.14 6.50 -2.68
CA ASP A 353 12.27 7.64 -2.95
C ASP A 353 12.68 8.48 -4.18
N ILE A 354 13.98 8.57 -4.47
CA ILE A 354 14.51 9.50 -5.47
C ILE A 354 15.66 8.90 -6.27
N HIS A 355 15.50 8.96 -7.59
CA HIS A 355 16.53 8.63 -8.56
C HIS A 355 16.86 9.86 -9.41
N SER A 356 18.12 10.24 -9.53
CA SER A 356 18.54 11.39 -10.35
C SER A 356 19.74 11.04 -11.22
N GLY A 357 19.75 11.52 -12.46
CA GLY A 357 20.91 11.34 -13.34
C GLY A 357 20.81 12.17 -14.63
N PRO A 358 21.91 12.24 -15.40
CA PRO A 358 21.90 12.93 -16.69
C PRO A 358 20.98 12.24 -17.69
N GLU A 359 20.39 12.99 -18.61
CA GLU A 359 19.58 12.44 -19.69
C GLU A 359 20.25 11.28 -20.44
N LYS A 360 19.45 10.32 -20.92
CA LYS A 360 19.89 9.16 -21.70
C LYS A 360 20.91 8.25 -21.01
N THR A 361 21.12 8.41 -19.70
CA THR A 361 21.90 7.47 -18.90
C THR A 361 21.01 6.39 -18.29
N THR A 362 21.60 5.25 -17.96
CA THR A 362 20.92 4.16 -17.25
C THR A 362 21.35 4.15 -15.79
N ILE A 363 20.39 4.20 -14.88
CA ILE A 363 20.62 4.17 -13.43
C ILE A 363 19.97 2.94 -12.80
N PRO A 364 20.58 2.31 -11.78
CA PRO A 364 19.99 1.17 -11.09
C PRO A 364 18.78 1.61 -10.23
N VAL A 365 17.83 0.69 -10.04
CA VAL A 365 16.72 0.86 -9.10
C VAL A 365 16.98 0.00 -7.86
N ASP A 366 17.07 0.67 -6.72
CA ASP A 366 17.16 0.01 -5.42
C ASP A 366 15.76 -0.17 -4.82
N TYR A 367 15.48 -1.38 -4.36
CA TYR A 367 14.19 -1.72 -3.75
C TYR A 367 14.33 -2.86 -2.75
N LYS A 368 13.37 -2.94 -1.81
CA LYS A 368 13.29 -4.03 -0.82
C LYS A 368 11.97 -4.77 -0.97
N ILE A 369 12.05 -6.08 -1.12
CA ILE A 369 10.89 -6.95 -1.21
C ILE A 369 10.99 -8.11 -0.24
N LYS A 370 9.90 -8.37 0.48
CA LYS A 370 9.71 -9.58 1.28
C LYS A 370 8.35 -10.17 0.97
N ALA A 371 8.33 -11.29 0.27
CA ALA A 371 7.12 -12.02 -0.10
C ALA A 371 7.05 -13.37 0.63
N LYS A 372 5.84 -13.78 1.03
CA LYS A 372 5.58 -15.13 1.57
C LYS A 372 5.81 -16.21 0.50
N TYR A 373 5.45 -15.92 -0.75
CA TYR A 373 5.66 -16.79 -1.90
C TYR A 373 6.69 -16.14 -2.85
N ALA A 374 7.78 -16.85 -3.13
CA ALA A 374 8.83 -16.40 -4.05
C ALA A 374 8.78 -17.20 -5.38
N PRO A 375 9.26 -16.64 -6.50
CA PRO A 375 9.77 -15.27 -6.66
C PRO A 375 8.64 -14.23 -6.71
N ALA A 376 8.98 -12.97 -6.41
CA ALA A 376 8.10 -11.84 -6.65
C ALA A 376 8.80 -10.81 -7.56
N MET A 377 8.11 -10.38 -8.62
CA MET A 377 8.60 -9.48 -9.66
C MET A 377 7.89 -8.13 -9.60
N LEU A 378 8.54 -7.07 -10.06
CA LEU A 378 7.94 -5.74 -10.09
C LEU A 378 7.20 -5.51 -11.42
N GLU A 379 5.95 -5.10 -11.32
CA GLU A 379 5.16 -4.56 -12.43
C GLU A 379 5.13 -3.03 -12.31
N TRP A 380 5.63 -2.36 -13.34
CA TRP A 380 5.81 -0.91 -13.33
C TRP A 380 4.68 -0.20 -14.06
N VAL A 381 4.20 0.90 -13.49
CA VAL A 381 3.34 1.88 -14.14
C VAL A 381 4.17 3.12 -14.42
N VAL A 382 4.48 3.33 -15.70
CA VAL A 382 5.37 4.41 -16.16
C VAL A 382 4.53 5.47 -16.88
N PRO A 383 4.65 6.76 -16.53
CA PRO A 383 3.85 7.80 -17.16
C PRO A 383 4.21 7.95 -18.64
N PRO A 384 3.23 8.20 -19.54
CA PRO A 384 3.49 8.35 -20.98
C PRO A 384 4.51 9.44 -21.33
N SER A 385 4.61 10.49 -20.50
CA SER A 385 5.60 11.56 -20.69
C SER A 385 7.05 11.10 -20.49
N PHE A 386 7.27 10.06 -19.70
CA PHE A 386 8.60 9.47 -19.49
C PHE A 386 9.01 8.63 -20.70
N THR A 387 8.10 7.78 -21.20
CA THR A 387 8.38 6.92 -22.36
C THR A 387 8.47 7.70 -23.67
N ALA A 388 7.66 8.74 -23.86
CA ALA A 388 7.72 9.61 -25.04
C ALA A 388 9.08 10.33 -25.17
N GLY A 389 9.75 10.62 -24.04
CA GLY A 389 11.11 11.19 -24.02
C GLY A 389 12.22 10.16 -24.23
N GLY A 390 11.89 8.89 -24.50
CA GLY A 390 12.83 7.78 -24.65
C GLY A 390 13.17 7.07 -23.34
N GLY A 391 12.52 7.40 -22.22
CA GLY A 391 12.75 6.74 -20.94
C GLY A 391 12.17 5.33 -20.89
N GLN A 392 12.87 4.38 -20.28
CA GLN A 392 12.43 2.98 -20.21
C GLN A 392 12.83 2.33 -18.88
N VAL A 393 12.01 1.38 -18.43
CA VAL A 393 12.38 0.45 -17.35
C VAL A 393 13.00 -0.78 -17.99
N ILE A 394 14.21 -1.13 -17.58
CA ILE A 394 14.97 -2.28 -18.05
C ILE A 394 14.98 -3.32 -16.94
N SER A 395 14.56 -4.55 -17.24
CA SER A 395 14.66 -5.71 -16.34
C SER A 395 15.78 -6.62 -16.84
N ALA A 396 16.72 -6.99 -15.97
CA ALA A 396 17.78 -7.93 -16.33
C ALA A 396 17.35 -9.41 -16.19
N GLY A 397 16.11 -9.68 -15.74
CA GLY A 397 15.55 -11.03 -15.58
C GLY A 397 16.01 -11.79 -14.33
N ASP A 398 16.98 -11.27 -13.58
CA ASP A 398 17.46 -11.79 -12.30
C ASP A 398 16.82 -11.09 -11.08
N GLY A 399 15.84 -10.23 -11.33
CA GLY A 399 15.22 -9.35 -10.33
C GLY A 399 15.83 -7.96 -10.29
N SER A 400 16.97 -7.69 -10.93
CA SER A 400 17.48 -6.33 -11.01
C SER A 400 16.71 -5.50 -12.04
N TYR A 401 16.42 -4.25 -11.67
CA TYR A 401 15.77 -3.25 -12.52
C TYR A 401 16.67 -2.02 -12.67
N SER A 402 16.60 -1.37 -13.83
CA SER A 402 17.29 -0.12 -14.11
C SER A 402 16.39 0.80 -14.92
N LEU A 403 16.62 2.11 -14.81
CA LEU A 403 15.89 3.14 -15.55
C LEU A 403 16.82 3.77 -16.57
N MET A 404 16.44 3.72 -17.85
CA MET A 404 17.01 4.60 -18.86
C MET A 404 16.29 5.94 -18.79
N LEU A 405 17.02 7.02 -18.51
CA LEU A 405 16.45 8.34 -18.35
C LEU A 405 16.09 8.96 -19.71
N PRO A 406 14.93 9.65 -19.82
CA PRO A 406 14.54 10.32 -21.06
C PRO A 406 15.45 11.52 -21.38
N ALA A 407 15.30 12.08 -22.58
CA ALA A 407 15.95 13.32 -22.97
C ALA A 407 15.51 14.49 -22.08
N TYR A 408 16.45 15.38 -21.74
CA TYR A 408 16.15 16.57 -20.95
C TYR A 408 15.33 17.56 -21.78
N ASN A 409 14.22 18.05 -21.22
CA ASN A 409 13.38 19.03 -21.90
C ASN A 409 13.58 20.42 -21.29
N SER A 410 14.36 21.26 -21.97
CA SER A 410 14.64 22.64 -21.55
C SER A 410 13.42 23.57 -21.57
N ALA A 411 12.31 23.18 -22.20
CA ALA A 411 11.07 23.94 -22.17
C ALA A 411 10.20 23.65 -20.94
N ARG A 412 10.51 22.61 -20.15
CA ARG A 412 9.82 22.29 -18.90
C ARG A 412 10.52 22.95 -17.72
N SER A 413 9.73 23.43 -16.76
CA SER A 413 10.25 23.99 -15.50
C SER A 413 10.84 22.93 -14.56
N LEU A 414 10.33 21.69 -14.64
CA LEU A 414 10.77 20.53 -13.85
C LEU A 414 10.81 19.30 -14.76
N ASN A 415 11.98 18.66 -14.85
CA ASN A 415 12.20 17.39 -15.57
C ASN A 415 12.07 16.19 -14.61
N THR A 416 11.01 16.21 -13.81
CA THR A 416 10.71 15.19 -12.80
C THR A 416 9.54 14.30 -13.23
N TYR A 417 9.65 13.00 -12.98
CA TYR A 417 8.66 11.99 -13.36
C TYR A 417 8.35 11.09 -12.17
N THR A 418 7.07 10.90 -11.85
CA THR A 418 6.64 9.94 -10.83
C THR A 418 6.40 8.59 -11.49
N LEU A 419 7.16 7.59 -11.08
CA LEU A 419 6.95 6.20 -11.47
C LEU A 419 6.35 5.45 -10.29
N SER A 420 5.55 4.43 -10.57
CA SER A 420 5.08 3.52 -9.52
C SER A 420 5.29 2.08 -9.92
N ALA A 421 5.35 1.21 -8.91
CA ALA A 421 5.38 -0.22 -9.13
C ALA A 421 4.57 -0.95 -8.07
N VAL A 422 4.17 -2.16 -8.42
CA VAL A 422 3.63 -3.15 -7.49
C VAL A 422 4.45 -4.42 -7.63
N ALA A 423 4.62 -5.14 -6.53
CA ALA A 423 5.25 -6.44 -6.55
C ALA A 423 4.19 -7.54 -6.70
N ARG A 424 4.40 -8.47 -7.65
CA ARG A 424 3.58 -9.68 -7.82
C ARG A 424 4.36 -10.94 -7.55
N ASP A 425 3.79 -11.85 -6.76
CA ASP A 425 4.37 -13.17 -6.52
C ASP A 425 3.91 -14.23 -7.54
N ALA A 426 4.55 -15.41 -7.49
CA ALA A 426 4.22 -16.57 -8.34
C ALA A 426 2.79 -17.13 -8.14
N LYS A 427 2.05 -16.67 -7.12
CA LYS A 427 0.64 -17.03 -6.87
C LYS A 427 -0.32 -15.92 -7.31
N GLY A 428 0.19 -14.84 -7.91
CA GLY A 428 -0.59 -13.72 -8.41
C GLY A 428 -0.97 -12.69 -7.34
N ASN A 429 -0.47 -12.82 -6.10
CA ASN A 429 -0.71 -11.81 -5.07
C ASN A 429 0.03 -10.52 -5.41
N GLN A 430 -0.51 -9.39 -4.99
CA GLN A 430 0.00 -8.05 -5.31
C GLN A 430 0.27 -7.29 -4.01
N SER A 431 1.39 -6.57 -3.94
CA SER A 431 1.67 -5.61 -2.86
C SER A 431 0.84 -4.34 -3.00
N SER A 432 0.90 -3.48 -1.98
CA SER A 432 0.58 -2.06 -2.15
C SER A 432 1.47 -1.41 -3.21
N GLU A 433 0.94 -0.38 -3.86
CA GLU A 433 1.67 0.44 -4.82
C GLU A 433 2.67 1.33 -4.08
N GLU A 434 3.92 1.33 -4.57
CA GLU A 434 4.96 2.23 -4.11
C GLU A 434 5.36 3.16 -5.25
N THR A 435 5.70 4.40 -4.92
CA THR A 435 6.02 5.44 -5.90
C THR A 435 7.45 5.93 -5.68
N THR A 436 8.15 6.25 -6.76
CA THR A 436 9.47 6.90 -6.73
C THR A 436 9.50 8.10 -7.67
N LEU A 437 10.33 9.09 -7.35
CA LEU A 437 10.52 10.29 -8.15
C LEU A 437 11.83 10.20 -8.93
N VAL A 438 11.74 10.37 -10.25
CA VAL A 438 12.89 10.37 -11.15
C VAL A 438 13.14 11.79 -11.66
N GLU A 439 14.29 12.36 -11.31
CA GLU A 439 14.76 13.67 -11.80
C GLU A 439 15.77 13.48 -12.93
N VAL A 440 15.49 14.09 -14.07
CA VAL A 440 16.40 14.10 -15.22
C VAL A 440 17.18 15.40 -15.23
N LEU A 441 18.50 15.27 -15.10
CA LEU A 441 19.44 16.37 -15.20
C LEU A 441 19.85 16.57 -16.67
N PRO A 442 20.18 17.80 -17.09
CA PRO A 442 20.71 18.02 -18.43
C PRO A 442 22.01 17.24 -18.66
N GLY A 443 22.31 16.88 -19.91
CA GLY A 443 23.59 16.28 -20.28
C GLY A 443 24.80 17.19 -19.98
N GLY A 444 26.02 16.71 -20.23
CA GLY A 444 27.21 17.57 -20.21
C GLY A 444 27.24 18.53 -21.42
N PRO A 445 27.99 19.64 -21.35
CA PRO A 445 28.13 20.55 -22.51
C PRO A 445 28.92 19.87 -23.65
N SER A 446 28.97 20.45 -24.85
CA SER A 446 29.76 19.88 -25.94
C SER A 446 30.61 20.88 -26.73
N VAL A 447 31.72 20.37 -27.30
CA VAL A 447 32.67 21.13 -28.12
C VAL A 447 33.02 20.41 -29.43
N ALA A 448 33.33 21.20 -30.47
CA ALA A 448 33.99 20.72 -31.69
C ALA A 448 35.16 21.64 -32.06
N ALA A 449 36.39 21.12 -32.05
CA ALA A 449 37.63 21.89 -32.20
C ALA A 449 38.11 21.98 -33.65
N LYS A 450 38.88 23.04 -33.95
CA LYS A 450 39.47 23.37 -35.24
C LYS A 450 40.87 23.96 -35.04
N ILE A 451 41.80 23.71 -35.97
CA ILE A 451 43.12 24.35 -36.03
C ILE A 451 43.20 25.22 -37.29
N SER A 452 43.78 26.43 -37.17
CA SER A 452 44.11 27.29 -38.31
C SER A 452 45.52 27.88 -38.20
N GLY A 453 46.11 28.25 -39.33
CA GLY A 453 47.48 28.79 -39.38
C GLY A 453 47.96 29.11 -40.79
N THR A 454 49.08 29.83 -40.91
CA THR A 454 49.61 30.27 -42.22
C THR A 454 50.53 29.24 -42.86
N ASP A 455 51.43 28.65 -42.07
CA ASP A 455 52.35 27.58 -42.48
C ASP A 455 52.72 26.69 -41.29
N LEU A 456 53.51 25.64 -41.55
CA LEU A 456 54.00 24.71 -40.53
C LEU A 456 55.51 24.81 -40.32
N ASN A 457 56.06 26.02 -40.37
CA ASN A 457 57.48 26.27 -40.13
C ASN A 457 57.78 26.52 -38.64
N THR A 458 59.04 26.31 -38.24
CA THR A 458 59.49 26.71 -36.90
C THR A 458 59.32 28.21 -36.71
N GLY A 459 58.68 28.62 -35.60
CA GLY A 459 58.36 30.01 -35.27
C GLY A 459 56.94 30.43 -35.67
N SER A 460 56.25 29.65 -36.49
CA SER A 460 54.87 29.93 -36.88
C SER A 460 53.88 29.60 -35.76
N VAL A 461 52.73 30.26 -35.79
CA VAL A 461 51.71 30.17 -34.76
C VAL A 461 50.48 29.45 -35.32
N LEU A 462 50.01 28.45 -34.58
CA LEU A 462 48.75 27.76 -34.81
C LEU A 462 47.69 28.30 -33.84
N HIS A 463 46.52 28.57 -34.37
CA HIS A 463 45.35 29.03 -33.63
C HIS A 463 44.38 27.88 -33.43
N GLY A 464 43.85 27.74 -32.22
CA GLY A 464 42.83 26.76 -31.88
C GLY A 464 41.50 27.44 -31.61
N GLU A 465 40.48 27.04 -32.36
CA GLU A 465 39.11 27.51 -32.20
C GLU A 465 38.19 26.32 -31.97
N TYR A 466 37.03 26.54 -31.34
CA TYR A 466 36.03 25.49 -31.20
C TYR A 466 34.62 26.08 -31.11
N THR A 467 33.62 25.32 -31.51
CA THR A 467 32.22 25.66 -31.22
C THR A 467 31.85 25.15 -29.83
N TRP A 468 31.22 25.99 -29.01
CA TRP A 468 30.72 25.65 -27.68
C TRP A 468 29.20 25.51 -27.70
N THR A 469 28.71 24.34 -27.29
CA THR A 469 27.28 24.09 -27.10
C THR A 469 27.01 23.89 -25.60
N PRO A 470 26.37 24.85 -24.91
CA PRO A 470 26.13 24.75 -23.48
C PRO A 470 25.03 23.73 -23.16
N ASN A 471 25.09 23.15 -21.96
CA ASN A 471 24.07 22.25 -21.41
C ASN A 471 23.05 22.95 -20.49
N GLY A 472 22.95 24.28 -20.58
CA GLY A 472 22.13 25.09 -19.67
C GLY A 472 22.74 26.47 -19.46
N VAL A 473 22.73 26.95 -18.22
CA VAL A 473 23.21 28.29 -17.84
C VAL A 473 24.52 28.15 -17.06
N GLY A 474 25.65 28.10 -17.78
CA GLY A 474 26.98 27.98 -17.18
C GLY A 474 28.05 28.63 -18.07
N PRO A 475 29.09 29.26 -17.49
CA PRO A 475 30.18 29.82 -18.27
C PRO A 475 31.03 28.68 -18.87
N ASP A 476 31.51 28.86 -20.09
CA ASP A 476 32.47 27.95 -20.70
C ASP A 476 33.78 27.94 -19.89
N LYS A 477 34.11 26.77 -19.34
CA LYS A 477 35.32 26.47 -18.56
C LYS A 477 36.02 25.24 -19.13
N SER A 478 35.89 25.04 -20.43
CA SER A 478 36.51 23.92 -21.14
C SER A 478 38.03 23.91 -20.95
N LEU A 479 38.63 22.73 -21.03
CA LEU A 479 40.07 22.53 -20.94
C LEU A 479 40.65 22.22 -22.31
N TYR A 480 41.87 22.66 -22.59
CA TYR A 480 42.57 22.35 -23.84
C TYR A 480 44.02 21.92 -23.60
N ALA A 481 44.56 21.14 -24.53
CA ALA A 481 45.95 20.73 -24.56
C ALA A 481 46.46 20.68 -26.00
N TRP A 482 47.65 21.22 -26.22
CA TRP A 482 48.41 21.11 -27.46
C TRP A 482 49.58 20.15 -27.30
N GLY A 483 49.98 19.48 -28.38
CA GLY A 483 51.15 18.61 -28.37
C GLY A 483 51.31 17.84 -29.68
N ALA A 484 52.16 16.82 -29.66
CA ALA A 484 52.28 15.90 -30.79
C ALA A 484 51.04 15.01 -30.91
N LYS A 485 50.68 14.62 -32.14
CA LYS A 485 49.59 13.67 -32.42
C LYS A 485 49.64 12.42 -31.53
N GLY A 486 48.49 12.12 -30.90
CA GLY A 486 48.30 11.02 -29.96
C GLY A 486 48.62 11.35 -28.49
N ALA A 487 49.12 12.56 -28.18
CA ALA A 487 49.54 12.91 -26.82
C ALA A 487 48.51 13.72 -26.02
N THR A 488 47.54 14.38 -26.67
CA THR A 488 46.72 15.40 -25.99
C THR A 488 45.38 14.85 -25.47
N SER A 489 44.76 13.89 -26.16
CA SER A 489 43.43 13.37 -25.77
C SER A 489 43.40 12.72 -24.38
N GLY A 490 44.46 11.98 -24.01
CA GLY A 490 44.58 11.38 -22.68
C GLY A 490 45.01 12.34 -21.57
N SER A 491 45.50 13.54 -21.91
CA SER A 491 46.08 14.51 -20.97
C SER A 491 45.27 15.80 -20.81
N VAL A 492 44.32 16.08 -21.71
CA VAL A 492 43.51 17.32 -21.74
C VAL A 492 42.73 17.58 -20.44
N ALA A 493 42.41 16.54 -19.67
CA ALA A 493 41.77 16.69 -18.35
C ALA A 493 42.64 17.44 -17.33
N ASN A 494 43.95 17.50 -17.55
CA ASN A 494 44.94 18.27 -16.78
C ASN A 494 45.50 19.45 -17.61
N GLY A 495 44.84 19.80 -18.72
CA GLY A 495 45.24 20.87 -19.62
C GLY A 495 44.93 22.26 -19.07
N SER A 496 45.08 23.26 -19.93
CA SER A 496 44.81 24.65 -19.58
C SER A 496 43.33 24.98 -19.74
N VAL A 497 42.79 25.85 -18.89
CA VAL A 497 41.43 26.38 -19.07
C VAL A 497 41.43 27.33 -20.28
N VAL A 498 40.39 27.23 -21.11
CA VAL A 498 40.19 28.11 -22.28
C VAL A 498 40.20 29.59 -21.87
N PRO A 499 40.94 30.46 -22.58
CA PRO A 499 41.03 31.88 -22.26
C PRO A 499 39.74 32.66 -22.54
N ALA A 500 38.96 32.21 -23.54
CA ALA A 500 37.66 32.75 -23.90
C ALA A 500 36.81 31.65 -24.54
N SER A 501 35.49 31.76 -24.46
CA SER A 501 34.61 30.75 -25.06
C SER A 501 34.84 30.65 -26.56
N GLY A 502 35.02 29.42 -27.03
CA GLY A 502 35.30 29.09 -28.43
C GLY A 502 36.74 29.32 -28.90
N LYS A 503 37.66 29.70 -28.01
CA LYS A 503 39.09 29.90 -28.34
C LYS A 503 40.01 29.19 -27.35
N THR A 504 41.09 28.62 -27.85
CA THR A 504 42.19 28.10 -27.01
C THR A 504 43.33 29.12 -26.95
N GLY A 505 44.38 28.82 -26.18
CA GLY A 505 45.64 29.54 -26.33
C GLY A 505 46.36 29.07 -27.59
N ASP A 506 47.10 29.97 -28.24
CA ASP A 506 47.84 29.68 -29.46
C ASP A 506 49.05 28.76 -29.20
N TYR A 507 49.45 28.00 -30.22
CA TYR A 507 50.64 27.13 -30.18
C TYR A 507 51.72 27.64 -31.13
N THR A 508 52.91 27.97 -30.59
CA THR A 508 54.07 28.34 -31.40
C THR A 508 54.89 27.09 -31.72
N ILE A 509 55.10 26.83 -33.01
CA ILE A 509 55.87 25.69 -33.50
C ILE A 509 57.35 25.89 -33.15
N THR A 510 57.96 24.87 -32.55
CA THR A 510 59.37 24.90 -32.13
C THR A 510 60.23 23.95 -32.95
N GLY A 511 61.55 24.08 -32.86
CA GLY A 511 62.47 23.14 -33.52
C GLY A 511 62.35 21.69 -33.04
N ALA A 512 61.76 21.44 -31.86
CA ALA A 512 61.48 20.10 -31.35
C ALA A 512 60.27 19.44 -32.02
N ASP A 513 59.48 20.21 -32.76
CA ASP A 513 58.28 19.74 -33.47
C ASP A 513 58.57 19.28 -34.90
N ALA A 514 59.77 19.54 -35.40
CA ALA A 514 60.19 19.16 -36.75
C ALA A 514 59.89 17.68 -37.05
N GLY A 515 59.17 17.44 -38.15
CA GLY A 515 58.74 16.09 -38.57
C GLY A 515 57.55 15.51 -37.81
N LYS A 516 56.94 16.24 -36.86
CA LYS A 516 55.74 15.80 -36.13
C LYS A 516 54.47 16.46 -36.68
N TYR A 517 53.33 15.84 -36.39
CA TYR A 517 52.01 16.45 -36.51
C TYR A 517 51.62 17.05 -35.17
N ILE A 518 51.04 18.25 -35.19
CA ILE A 518 50.57 18.93 -33.98
C ILE A 518 49.08 18.62 -33.80
N GLU A 519 48.68 18.31 -32.57
CA GLU A 519 47.33 17.93 -32.16
C GLU A 519 46.81 18.90 -31.09
N LEU A 520 45.52 19.20 -31.19
CA LEU A 520 44.75 19.94 -30.20
C LEU A 520 43.62 19.04 -29.70
N SER A 521 43.53 18.88 -28.39
CA SER A 521 42.34 18.32 -27.73
C SER A 521 41.66 19.37 -26.88
N VAL A 522 40.32 19.45 -26.94
CA VAL A 522 39.48 20.31 -26.11
C VAL A 522 38.44 19.44 -25.40
N LEU A 523 38.38 19.51 -24.07
CA LEU A 523 37.39 18.85 -23.22
C LEU A 523 36.34 19.86 -22.76
N ALA A 524 35.09 19.66 -23.18
CA ALA A 524 33.97 20.51 -22.81
C ALA A 524 33.75 20.52 -21.29
N SER A 525 33.60 21.69 -20.67
CA SER A 525 33.18 21.80 -19.27
C SER A 525 32.56 23.14 -18.93
N ASP A 526 31.57 23.15 -18.06
CA ASP A 526 30.99 24.37 -17.44
C ASP A 526 31.61 24.67 -16.04
N GLY A 527 32.64 23.90 -15.65
CA GLY A 527 33.30 23.96 -14.35
C GLY A 527 32.73 23.00 -13.30
N LYS A 528 31.57 22.37 -13.56
CA LYS A 528 30.95 21.36 -12.69
C LYS A 528 30.78 20.02 -13.38
N VAL A 529 30.27 20.05 -14.60
CA VAL A 529 30.01 18.88 -15.45
C VAL A 529 31.04 18.86 -16.59
N LYS A 530 31.54 17.67 -16.90
CA LYS A 530 32.41 17.43 -18.05
C LYS A 530 31.59 16.86 -19.19
N GLY A 531 31.86 17.33 -20.39
CA GLY A 531 31.23 16.92 -21.63
C GLY A 531 32.12 16.03 -22.49
N ASN A 532 31.98 16.15 -23.82
CA ASN A 532 32.82 15.41 -24.76
C ASN A 532 34.23 16.02 -24.89
N THR A 533 35.17 15.21 -25.38
CA THR A 533 36.48 15.67 -25.87
C THR A 533 36.47 15.70 -27.39
N SER A 534 36.82 16.84 -27.99
CA SER A 534 37.09 16.98 -29.43
C SER A 534 38.60 17.02 -29.67
N THR A 535 39.10 16.28 -30.66
CA THR A 535 40.53 16.22 -30.99
C THR A 535 40.75 16.37 -32.49
N VAL A 536 41.67 17.24 -32.87
CA VAL A 536 42.04 17.54 -34.26
C VAL A 536 43.56 17.66 -34.38
N ASP A 537 44.12 17.31 -35.55
CA ASP A 537 45.56 17.37 -35.76
C ASP A 537 45.95 17.83 -37.17
N THR A 538 47.17 18.35 -37.34
CA THR A 538 47.63 18.99 -38.58
C THR A 538 47.74 18.07 -39.79
N SER A 539 47.58 16.74 -39.65
CA SER A 539 47.44 15.84 -40.80
C SER A 539 46.07 15.92 -41.49
N MET A 540 45.08 16.58 -40.86
CA MET A 540 43.69 16.65 -41.31
C MET A 540 43.40 17.85 -42.25
N VAL A 541 44.35 18.23 -43.12
CA VAL A 541 44.22 19.36 -44.07
C VAL A 541 43.35 18.99 -45.27
N SER A 542 42.44 19.87 -45.70
CA SER A 542 41.57 19.63 -46.87
C SER A 542 42.39 19.55 -48.17
N GLY A 543 42.45 18.36 -48.78
CA GLY A 543 43.12 18.12 -50.07
C GLY A 543 44.22 17.04 -50.07
N GLY A 544 44.57 16.48 -48.91
CA GLY A 544 45.37 15.25 -48.80
C GLY A 544 44.50 14.00 -48.62
N THR A 545 45.09 12.81 -48.62
CA THR A 545 44.41 11.49 -48.43
C THR A 545 43.71 11.31 -47.06
N GLY A 546 43.61 12.35 -46.24
CA GLY A 546 42.89 12.35 -44.97
C GLY A 546 41.44 12.80 -45.14
N SER A 547 40.50 11.88 -44.94
CA SER A 547 39.09 12.17 -44.83
C SER A 547 38.82 13.01 -43.57
N CYS A 548 38.31 14.24 -43.73
CA CYS A 548 37.71 14.99 -42.63
C CYS A 548 36.57 14.15 -42.01
N PRO A 549 36.47 14.00 -40.67
CA PRO A 549 35.33 13.33 -40.05
C PRO A 549 34.02 14.02 -40.48
N ALA A 550 33.02 13.24 -40.90
CA ALA A 550 31.75 13.80 -41.36
C ALA A 550 31.05 14.56 -40.23
N GLY A 551 30.89 15.87 -40.41
CA GLY A 551 30.30 16.80 -39.45
C GLY A 551 31.00 18.15 -39.55
N ASN A 552 30.35 19.13 -40.16
CA ASN A 552 30.90 20.48 -40.37
C ASN A 552 31.41 21.08 -39.05
N ASP A 553 32.73 21.37 -39.01
CA ASP A 553 33.41 22.48 -38.30
C ASP A 553 34.85 22.13 -37.83
N ALA A 554 35.27 20.86 -37.94
CA ALA A 554 36.59 20.40 -37.49
C ALA A 554 37.61 20.24 -38.64
N CYS A 555 37.78 21.27 -39.48
CA CYS A 555 38.75 21.24 -40.59
C CYS A 555 40.03 21.99 -40.24
N VAL A 556 41.20 21.38 -40.49
CA VAL A 556 42.46 22.10 -40.35
C VAL A 556 42.69 23.01 -41.55
N ASP A 557 42.75 24.31 -41.30
CA ASP A 557 42.88 25.35 -42.31
C ASP A 557 44.30 25.95 -42.28
N ILE A 558 45.20 25.31 -43.03
CA ILE A 558 46.61 25.73 -43.15
C ILE A 558 46.85 26.19 -44.57
N THR A 559 47.20 27.48 -44.73
CA THR A 559 47.35 28.09 -46.06
C THR A 559 48.51 27.49 -46.86
N ASN A 560 49.60 27.08 -46.20
CA ASN A 560 50.75 26.44 -46.83
C ASN A 560 51.21 25.19 -46.04
N PRO A 561 50.62 24.01 -46.28
CA PRO A 561 50.88 22.80 -45.50
C PRO A 561 52.20 22.08 -45.84
N GLY A 562 52.99 22.62 -46.79
CA GLY A 562 54.21 22.00 -47.30
C GLY A 562 53.97 20.95 -48.40
N THR A 563 54.99 20.69 -49.23
CA THR A 563 54.88 19.84 -50.43
C THR A 563 55.40 18.40 -50.23
N GLU A 564 56.36 18.18 -49.34
CA GLU A 564 57.02 16.87 -49.20
C GLU A 564 56.33 15.94 -48.19
N ASN A 565 55.62 16.48 -47.20
CA ASN A 565 54.72 15.76 -46.30
C ASN A 565 53.65 16.74 -45.75
N PRO A 566 52.46 16.83 -46.39
CA PRO A 566 51.43 17.78 -46.00
C PRO A 566 51.02 17.59 -44.53
N GLY A 567 51.03 18.67 -43.76
CA GLY A 567 50.59 18.67 -42.36
C GLY A 567 51.69 18.38 -41.33
N GLN A 568 52.88 17.97 -41.74
CA GLN A 568 54.04 17.87 -40.83
C GLN A 568 54.75 19.22 -40.69
N VAL A 569 55.31 19.46 -39.51
CA VAL A 569 56.20 20.61 -39.29
C VAL A 569 57.44 20.49 -40.18
N GLN A 570 57.66 21.51 -41.01
CA GLN A 570 58.69 21.53 -42.04
C GLN A 570 60.08 21.77 -41.42
N THR A 571 61.08 21.05 -41.91
CA THR A 571 62.49 21.33 -41.65
C THR A 571 62.96 22.44 -42.60
N GLY A 572 63.40 23.60 -42.10
CA GLY A 572 63.81 24.72 -42.96
C GLY A 572 65.03 24.41 -43.84
N THR A 573 65.44 25.35 -44.71
CA THR A 573 66.69 25.26 -45.50
C THR A 573 67.82 26.07 -44.83
N PRO A 574 69.03 25.53 -44.61
CA PRO A 574 70.11 26.28 -44.00
C PRO A 574 70.67 27.31 -45.00
N SER A 575 71.18 28.45 -44.51
CA SER A 575 71.73 29.51 -45.36
C SER A 575 73.13 29.97 -44.92
N VAL A 576 73.91 30.47 -45.88
CA VAL A 576 75.27 30.99 -45.64
C VAL A 576 75.45 32.35 -46.32
N ALA A 577 76.16 33.26 -45.66
CA ALA A 577 76.60 34.53 -46.24
C ALA A 577 78.12 34.67 -46.07
N ALA A 578 78.84 34.80 -47.18
CA ALA A 578 80.31 34.86 -47.18
C ALA A 578 80.83 36.25 -47.58
N LYS A 579 81.97 36.65 -47.01
CA LYS A 579 82.72 37.86 -47.34
C LYS A 579 84.22 37.53 -47.48
N ILE A 580 84.91 38.29 -48.32
CA ILE A 580 86.35 38.18 -48.55
C ILE A 580 87.01 39.46 -48.03
N SER A 581 88.16 39.32 -47.36
CA SER A 581 88.97 40.44 -46.87
C SER A 581 90.45 40.25 -47.23
N GLY A 582 91.16 41.37 -47.38
CA GLY A 582 92.58 41.43 -47.71
C GLY A 582 93.05 42.88 -47.75
N THR A 583 94.35 43.12 -47.52
CA THR A 583 94.93 44.48 -47.43
C THR A 583 95.62 44.93 -48.71
N ASP A 584 96.03 44.00 -49.58
CA ASP A 584 96.52 44.27 -50.94
C ASP A 584 96.23 43.10 -51.90
N LEU A 585 96.30 43.38 -53.21
CA LEU A 585 96.01 42.42 -54.30
C LEU A 585 97.28 42.11 -55.12
N ASN A 586 98.46 42.23 -54.51
CA ASN A 586 99.72 41.94 -55.17
C ASN A 586 99.98 40.43 -55.23
N THR A 587 100.83 40.02 -56.17
CA THR A 587 101.27 38.62 -56.26
C THR A 587 102.05 38.24 -55.00
N GLY A 588 101.57 37.22 -54.29
CA GLY A 588 102.15 36.77 -53.01
C GLY A 588 101.32 37.18 -51.78
N SER A 589 100.30 38.02 -51.95
CA SER A 589 99.38 38.43 -50.89
C SER A 589 98.36 37.35 -50.54
N VAL A 590 97.95 37.28 -49.27
CA VAL A 590 96.96 36.32 -48.76
C VAL A 590 95.60 37.00 -48.63
N LEU A 591 94.55 36.34 -49.14
CA LEU A 591 93.15 36.71 -48.92
C LEU A 591 92.52 35.82 -47.85
N HIS A 592 91.60 36.38 -47.07
CA HIS A 592 90.85 35.68 -46.04
C HIS A 592 89.36 35.65 -46.39
N GLY A 593 88.74 34.48 -46.24
CA GLY A 593 87.30 34.28 -46.42
C GLY A 593 86.65 34.04 -45.07
N GLU A 594 85.60 34.80 -44.77
CA GLU A 594 84.76 34.61 -43.58
C GLU A 594 83.32 34.38 -44.03
N TYR A 595 82.57 33.54 -43.31
CA TYR A 595 81.15 33.37 -43.58
C TYR A 595 80.35 33.25 -42.28
N THR A 596 79.09 33.64 -42.34
CA THR A 596 78.09 33.41 -41.29
C THR A 596 77.14 32.32 -41.76
N TRP A 597 77.00 31.28 -40.95
CA TRP A 597 76.04 30.20 -41.15
C TRP A 597 74.79 30.43 -40.31
N THR A 598 73.62 30.28 -40.92
CA THR A 598 72.33 30.31 -40.24
C THR A 598 71.73 28.91 -40.24
N PRO A 599 71.60 28.25 -39.06
CA PRO A 599 71.00 26.93 -38.97
C PRO A 599 69.51 26.93 -39.33
N ASN A 600 69.05 25.80 -39.86
CA ASN A 600 67.63 25.49 -40.08
C ASN A 600 67.01 24.65 -38.95
N GLY A 601 67.70 24.54 -37.81
CA GLY A 601 67.36 23.65 -36.71
C GLY A 601 68.59 23.21 -35.91
N VAL A 602 68.65 21.93 -35.54
CA VAL A 602 69.73 21.36 -34.72
C VAL A 602 70.67 20.51 -35.59
N GLY A 603 71.93 20.93 -35.73
CA GLY A 603 72.96 20.18 -36.46
C GLY A 603 74.28 20.95 -36.56
N PRO A 604 75.42 20.29 -36.79
CA PRO A 604 76.70 20.97 -37.01
C PRO A 604 76.80 21.56 -38.42
N ASP A 605 77.53 22.67 -38.56
CA ASP A 605 77.85 23.28 -39.85
C ASP A 605 78.72 22.33 -40.70
N LYS A 606 78.28 22.07 -41.94
CA LYS A 606 78.98 21.24 -42.94
C LYS A 606 79.15 21.99 -44.27
N SER A 607 79.15 23.31 -44.24
CA SER A 607 79.27 24.16 -45.43
C SER A 607 80.57 23.88 -46.18
N LEU A 608 80.49 23.85 -47.52
CA LEU A 608 81.64 23.67 -48.41
C LEU A 608 82.11 25.04 -48.93
N TYR A 609 83.40 25.18 -49.23
CA TYR A 609 83.96 26.42 -49.77
C TYR A 609 84.92 26.16 -50.95
N ALA A 610 85.06 27.16 -51.81
CA ALA A 610 86.00 27.16 -52.93
C ALA A 610 86.55 28.58 -53.17
N TRP A 611 87.79 28.68 -53.64
CA TRP A 611 88.41 29.94 -54.08
C TRP A 611 88.60 29.94 -55.60
N GLY A 612 88.38 31.08 -56.25
CA GLY A 612 88.54 31.21 -57.69
C GLY A 612 88.32 32.62 -58.19
N ALA A 613 88.58 32.84 -59.48
CA ALA A 613 88.32 34.13 -60.12
C ALA A 613 86.81 34.46 -60.10
N LYS A 614 86.48 35.75 -60.16
CA LYS A 614 85.08 36.21 -60.17
C LYS A 614 84.30 35.51 -61.30
N GLY A 615 83.28 34.73 -60.93
CA GLY A 615 82.44 33.96 -61.86
C GLY A 615 82.88 32.51 -62.10
N ALA A 616 83.95 32.03 -61.46
CA ALA A 616 84.44 30.65 -61.62
C ALA A 616 84.12 29.72 -60.43
N THR A 617 83.43 30.22 -59.40
CA THR A 617 83.18 29.51 -58.13
C THR A 617 81.68 29.28 -57.84
N SER A 618 80.82 29.42 -58.85
CA SER A 618 79.37 29.20 -58.78
C SER A 618 79.00 27.74 -58.88
#